data_AF-A0A350YV72-F1
#
_entry.id   AF-A0A350YV72-F1
#
_cell.length_a   1.000
_cell.length_b   1.000
_cell.length_c   1.000
_cell.angle_alpha   90.00
_cell.angle_beta   90.00
_cell.angle_gamma   90.00
#
_symmetry.space_group_name_H-M   'P 1'
#
loop_
_entity.id
_entity.type
_entity.pdbx_description
1 polymer ?
#
loop_
_entity_poly.entity_id
_entity_poly.type
_entity_poly.pdbx_seq_one_letter_code
_entity_poly.pdbx_strand_id
1 'polypeptide(L)' 'MDHKKQEEWHKLREIIDHAIEDHTISREDYDRIINAATADGVIDAYEQSLLAELHDMINDGSIKFRPRQK' A
#
# COMPACT_ATOMS: atom_id res chain seq x y z
N MET A 1 -21.68 -11.69 -0.83
CA MET A 1 -21.32 -11.04 0.45
C MET A 1 -19.83 -11.23 0.61
N ASP A 2 -19.10 -10.26 0.08
CA ASP A 2 -17.69 -10.32 -0.26
C ASP A 2 -16.84 -10.03 0.98
N HIS A 3 -16.84 -10.97 1.93
CA HIS A 3 -16.12 -10.83 3.20
C HIS A 3 -14.59 -10.79 3.01
N LYS A 4 -14.09 -11.41 1.93
CA LYS A 4 -12.66 -11.51 1.63
C LYS A 4 -12.02 -10.15 1.30
N LYS A 5 -12.76 -9.28 0.60
CA LYS A 5 -12.28 -7.96 0.17
C LYS A 5 -12.06 -7.00 1.34
N GLN A 6 -12.81 -7.17 2.43
CA GLN A 6 -12.67 -6.31 3.61
C GLN A 6 -11.38 -6.60 4.38
N GLU A 7 -10.97 -7.87 4.50
CA GLU A 7 -9.71 -8.24 5.17
C GLU A 7 -8.48 -7.70 4.42
N GLU A 8 -8.52 -7.73 3.08
CA GLU A 8 -7.45 -7.20 2.22
C GLU A 8 -7.38 -5.66 2.32
N TRP A 9 -8.54 -5.01 2.34
CA TRP A 9 -8.64 -3.57 2.53
C TRP A 9 -8.08 -3.11 3.87
N HIS A 10 -8.39 -3.85 4.95
CA HIS A 10 -7.85 -3.55 6.28
C HIS A 10 -6.32 -3.61 6.29
N LYS A 11 -5.71 -4.60 5.64
CA LYS A 11 -4.24 -4.71 5.52
C LYS A 11 -3.65 -3.57 4.71
N LEU A 12 -4.24 -3.23 3.56
CA LEU A 12 -3.82 -2.09 2.75
C LEU A 12 -3.83 -0.79 3.56
N ARG A 13 -4.95 -0.55 4.26
CA ARG A 13 -5.11 0.66 5.08
C ARG A 13 -4.10 0.71 6.21
N GLU A 14 -3.88 -0.40 6.92
CA GLU A 14 -2.96 -0.47 8.05
C GLU A 14 -1.52 -0.17 7.64
N ILE A 15 -1.07 -0.68 6.49
CA ILE A 15 0.28 -0.40 5.98
C ILE A 15 0.42 1.06 5.52
N ILE A 16 -0.61 1.61 4.86
CA ILE A 16 -0.61 3.01 4.44
C ILE A 16 -0.62 3.93 5.67
N ASP A 17 -1.42 3.62 6.69
CA ASP A 17 -1.48 4.38 7.94
C ASP A 17 -0.10 4.39 8.62
N HIS A 18 0.53 3.21 8.76
CA HIS A 18 1.90 3.10 9.25
C HIS A 18 2.91 3.90 8.40
N ALA A 19 2.81 3.85 7.08
CA ALA A 19 3.71 4.57 6.19
C ALA A 19 3.53 6.09 6.26
N ILE A 20 2.30 6.55 6.53
CA ILE A 20 1.98 7.95 6.80
C ILE A 20 2.52 8.35 8.17
N GLU A 21 2.33 7.54 9.22
CA GLU A 21 2.83 7.82 10.57
C GLU A 21 4.37 7.89 10.62
N ASP A 22 5.06 6.94 9.97
CA ASP A 22 6.52 6.91 9.91
C ASP A 22 7.09 7.91 8.87
N HIS A 23 6.22 8.56 8.07
CA HIS A 23 6.57 9.35 6.88
C HIS A 23 7.51 8.59 5.91
N THR A 24 7.62 7.28 6.08
CA THR A 24 8.55 6.42 5.37
C THR A 24 7.92 5.05 5.15
N ILE A 25 8.23 4.45 4.00
CA ILE A 25 7.74 3.13 3.63
C ILE A 25 8.90 2.20 3.34
N SER A 26 8.90 0.98 3.89
CA SER A 26 9.86 -0.03 3.49
C SER A 26 9.44 -0.62 2.14
N ARG A 27 10.41 -1.19 1.42
CA ARG A 27 10.10 -1.93 0.20
C ARG A 27 9.23 -3.16 0.50
N GLU A 28 9.36 -3.72 1.70
CA GLU A 28 8.53 -4.83 2.19
C GLU A 28 7.08 -4.42 2.41
N ASP A 29 6.84 -3.24 2.97
CA ASP A 29 5.50 -2.67 3.17
C ASP A 29 4.83 -2.38 1.82
N TYR A 30 5.57 -1.75 0.91
CA TYR A 30 5.10 -1.52 -0.44
C TYR A 30 4.76 -2.84 -1.16
N ASP A 31 5.61 -3.87 -1.06
CA ASP A 31 5.34 -5.18 -1.65
C ASP A 31 4.12 -5.85 -1.02
N ARG A 32 3.89 -5.66 0.29
CA ARG A 32 2.69 -6.13 1.00
C ARG A 32 1.43 -5.43 0.53
N ILE A 33 1.47 -4.13 0.24
CA ILE A 33 0.35 -3.38 -0.35
C ILE A 33 0.03 -3.96 -1.73
N ILE A 34 1.04 -4.14 -2.58
CA ILE A 34 0.86 -4.72 -3.91
C ILE A 34 0.31 -6.14 -3.82
N ASN A 35 0.85 -6.98 -2.93
CA ASN A 35 0.35 -8.33 -2.71
C ASN A 35 -1.09 -8.32 -2.20
N ALA A 36 -1.45 -7.46 -1.26
CA ALA A 36 -2.82 -7.35 -0.76
C ALA A 36 -3.79 -6.86 -1.85
N ALA A 37 -3.36 -5.94 -2.72
CA ALA A 37 -4.13 -5.48 -3.87
C ALA A 37 -4.20 -6.48 -5.03
N THR A 38 -3.39 -7.54 -5.00
CA THR A 38 -3.34 -8.59 -6.04
C THR A 38 -3.69 -9.98 -5.50
N ALA A 39 -4.01 -10.10 -4.22
CA ALA A 39 -4.17 -11.39 -3.54
C ALA A 39 -5.49 -12.09 -3.92
N ASP A 40 -6.50 -11.35 -4.34
CA ASP A 40 -7.69 -11.92 -4.98
C ASP A 40 -7.47 -12.25 -6.48
N GLY A 41 -6.27 -11.97 -7.01
CA GLY A 41 -5.89 -12.22 -8.39
C GLY A 41 -6.47 -11.22 -9.40
N VAL A 42 -7.19 -10.21 -8.91
CA VAL A 42 -7.84 -9.17 -9.71
C VAL A 42 -7.53 -7.83 -9.07
N ILE A 43 -6.94 -6.91 -9.84
CA ILE A 43 -6.79 -5.51 -9.44
C ILE A 43 -7.99 -4.76 -10.02
N ASP A 44 -8.92 -4.32 -9.19
CA ASP A 44 -10.01 -3.46 -9.63
C ASP A 44 -9.52 -2.00 -9.83
N ALA A 45 -10.33 -1.21 -10.54
CA ALA A 45 -10.08 0.23 -10.75
C ALA A 45 -9.87 1.00 -9.43
N TYR A 46 -10.47 0.52 -8.34
CA TYR A 46 -10.30 1.07 -7.00
C TYR A 46 -8.88 0.83 -6.46
N GLU A 47 -8.37 -0.40 -6.57
CA GLU A 47 -7.00 -0.74 -6.15
C GLU A 47 -5.96 -0.04 -7.01
N GLN A 48 -6.19 0.06 -8.32
CA GLN A 48 -5.33 0.88 -9.18
C GLN A 48 -5.27 2.34 -8.72
N SER A 49 -6.40 2.92 -8.32
CA SER A 49 -6.44 4.31 -7.85
C SER A 49 -5.67 4.48 -6.53
N LEU A 50 -5.81 3.52 -5.61
CA LEU A 50 -5.11 3.52 -4.33
C LEU A 50 -3.58 3.39 -4.50
N LEU A 51 -3.16 2.49 -5.40
CA LEU A 51 -1.75 2.32 -5.75
C LEU A 51 -1.20 3.57 -6.43
N ALA A 52 -1.99 4.21 -7.30
CA ALA A 52 -1.60 5.46 -7.94
C ALA A 52 -1.44 6.59 -6.90
N GLU A 53 -2.37 6.70 -5.93
CA GLU A 53 -2.29 7.68 -4.85
C GLU A 53 -1.05 7.47 -3.97
N LEU A 54 -0.77 6.21 -3.59
CA LEU A 54 0.45 5.88 -2.85
C LEU A 54 1.71 6.25 -3.64
N HIS A 55 1.73 5.95 -4.94
CA HIS A 55 2.83 6.33 -5.82
C HIS A 55 3.01 7.84 -5.91
N ASP A 56 1.91 8.59 -6.01
CA ASP A 56 1.92 10.04 -6.06
C ASP A 56 2.46 10.62 -4.76
N MET A 57 2.02 10.12 -3.61
CA MET A 57 2.53 10.51 -2.29
C MET A 57 4.04 10.23 -2.12
N ILE A 58 4.53 9.13 -2.69
CA ILE A 58 5.98 8.84 -2.70
C ILE A 58 6.71 9.81 -3.64
N ASN A 59 6.13 10.12 -4.80
CA ASN A 59 6.73 11.00 -5.80
C ASN A 59 6.76 12.47 -5.37
N ASP A 60 5.70 12.95 -4.71
CA ASP A 60 5.61 14.25 -4.06
C ASP A 60 6.58 14.37 -2.87
N GLY A 61 6.93 13.23 -2.26
CA GLY A 61 7.86 13.15 -1.14
C GLY A 61 7.18 13.25 0.23
N SER A 62 5.85 13.19 0.26
CA SER A 62 5.03 12.98 1.46
C SER A 62 5.39 11.67 2.17
N ILE A 63 5.69 10.62 1.41
CA ILE A 63 6.26 9.35 1.92
C ILE A 63 7.62 9.10 1.27
N LYS A 64 8.62 8.65 2.03
CA LYS A 64 9.94 8.32 1.48
C LYS A 64 10.28 6.85 1.65
N PHE A 65 10.88 6.25 0.64
CA PHE A 65 11.42 4.90 0.80
C PHE A 65 12.51 4.91 1.86
N ARG A 66 12.33 4.08 2.89
CA ARG A 66 13.37 3.92 3.91
C ARG A 66 14.61 3.32 3.24
N PRO A 67 15.80 3.91 3.41
CA PRO A 67 17.01 3.36 2.84
C PRO A 67 17.24 1.96 3.42
N ARG A 68 17.53 0.97 2.56
CA ARG A 68 17.93 -0.38 3.02
C ARG A 68 19.16 -0.21 3.89
N GLN A 69 19.02 -0.42 5.20
CA GLN A 69 20.17 -0.40 6.10
C GLN A 69 21.11 -1.53 5.69
N LYS A 70 22.35 -1.18 5.36
CA LYS A 70 23.44 -2.11 5.02
C LYS A 70 23.96 -2.81 6.26
#